data_AF-A0A519L5R8-F1
#
_entry.id   AF-A0A519L5R8-F1
#
_cell.length_a   1.000
_cell.length_b   1.000
_cell.length_c   1.000
_cell.angle_alpha   90.00
_cell.angle_beta   90.00
_cell.angle_gamma   90.00
#
_symmetry.space_group_name_H-M   'P 1'
#
loop_
_entity.id
_entity.type
_entity.pdbx_description
1 polymer ?
#
loop_
_entity_poly.entity_id
_entity_poly.type
_entity_poly.pdbx_seq_one_letter_code
_entity_poly.pdbx_strand_id
1 'polypeptide(L)' 'MTTIRSVAIIGAGQMGAGIAQTVAAGGYDVKLYDADGGRVPQAMGAIAASLSRQ' A
#
# COMPACT_ATOMS: atom_id res chain seq x y z
N MET A 1 10.94 23.90 0.56
CA MET A 1 9.93 22.83 0.60
C MET A 1 10.61 21.54 1.01
N THR A 2 10.03 20.78 1.93
CA THR A 2 10.57 19.47 2.34
C THR A 2 10.11 18.41 1.35
N THR A 3 11.04 17.63 0.80
CA THR A 3 10.72 16.53 -0.12
C THR A 3 10.27 15.30 0.68
N ILE A 4 9.05 14.83 0.42
CA ILE A 4 8.57 13.56 0.96
C ILE A 4 9.15 12.43 0.10
N ARG A 5 9.80 11.46 0.74
CA ARG A 5 10.39 10.28 0.07
C ARG A 5 9.66 8.99 0.42
N SER A 6 9.21 8.86 1.65
CA SER A 6 8.54 7.65 2.15
C SER A 6 7.20 7.99 2.79
N VAL A 7 6.22 7.10 2.62
CA VAL A 7 4.86 7.22 3.16
C VAL A 7 4.48 5.94 3.88
N ALA A 8 4.02 6.04 5.12
CA ALA A 8 3.48 4.93 5.87
C ALA A 8 1.95 4.94 5.81
N ILE A 9 1.34 3.81 5.47
CA ILE A 9 -0.10 3.58 5.53
C ILE A 9 -0.38 2.64 6.69
N ILE A 10 -1.22 3.12 7.62
CA ILE A 10 -1.65 2.37 8.81
C ILE A 10 -3.06 1.84 8.56
N GLY A 11 -3.18 0.52 8.50
CA GLY A 11 -4.37 -0.22 8.09
C GLY A 11 -4.19 -0.80 6.68
N ALA A 12 -4.30 -2.13 6.56
CA ALA A 12 -4.19 -2.90 5.33
C ALA A 12 -5.55 -3.49 4.89
N GLY A 13 -6.65 -2.83 5.26
CA GLY A 13 -7.97 -3.11 4.69
C GLY A 13 -8.10 -2.66 3.23
N GLN A 14 -9.33 -2.67 2.70
CA GLN A 14 -9.60 -2.34 1.28
C GLN A 14 -9.07 -0.95 0.87
N MET A 15 -9.38 0.08 1.66
CA MET A 15 -8.87 1.44 1.39
C MET A 15 -7.35 1.51 1.55
N GLY A 16 -6.79 0.86 2.57
CA GLY A 16 -5.35 0.86 2.84
C GLY A 16 -4.53 0.28 1.68
N ALA A 17 -4.99 -0.83 1.12
CA ALA A 17 -4.39 -1.44 -0.07
C ALA A 17 -4.46 -0.52 -1.30
N GLY A 18 -5.61 0.11 -1.55
CA GLY A 18 -5.78 1.03 -2.68
C GLY A 18 -4.94 2.31 -2.56
N ILE A 19 -4.85 2.86 -1.34
CA ILE A 19 -3.99 4.02 -1.05
C ILE A 19 -2.52 3.63 -1.24
N ALA A 20 -2.09 2.49 -0.69
CA ALA A 20 -0.72 2.01 -0.83
C ALA A 20 -0.35 1.81 -2.31
N GLN A 21 -1.23 1.22 -3.12
CA GLN A 21 -1.02 1.07 -4.56
C GLN A 21 -0.87 2.43 -5.26
N THR A 22 -1.79 3.36 -5.01
CA THR A 22 -1.78 4.69 -5.64
C THR A 22 -0.52 5.48 -5.27
N VAL A 23 -0.13 5.46 -4.00
CA VAL A 23 1.05 6.17 -3.51
C VAL A 23 2.33 5.54 -4.06
N ALA A 24 2.41 4.20 -4.11
CA ALA A 24 3.54 3.50 -4.71
C ALA A 24 3.66 3.80 -6.22
N ALA A 25 2.55 3.82 -6.95
CA ALA A 25 2.51 4.21 -8.36
C ALA A 25 2.96 5.68 -8.58
N GLY A 26 2.79 6.54 -7.57
CA GLY A 26 3.31 7.91 -7.55
C GLY A 26 4.83 8.02 -7.31
N GLY A 27 5.55 6.90 -7.14
CA GLY A 27 7.01 6.86 -6.99
C GLY A 27 7.53 7.04 -5.57
N TYR A 28 6.67 6.92 -4.56
CA TYR A 28 7.07 7.00 -3.14
C TYR A 28 7.45 5.62 -2.59
N ASP A 29 8.37 5.61 -1.63
CA ASP A 29 8.66 4.42 -0.81
C ASP A 29 7.52 4.18 0.19
N VAL A 30 6.75 3.11 0.00
CA VAL A 30 5.54 2.84 0.76
C VAL A 30 5.76 1.75 1.80
N LYS A 31 5.41 2.04 3.06
CA LYS A 31 5.33 1.06 4.14
C LYS A 31 3.86 0.82 4.50
N LEU A 32 3.41 -0.43 4.39
CA LEU A 32 2.06 -0.84 4.79
C LEU A 32 2.12 -1.61 6.11
N TYR A 33 1.31 -1.19 7.08
CA TYR A 33 1.24 -1.83 8.39
C TYR A 33 -0.22 -2.11 8.77
N ASP A 34 -0.44 -3.22 9.47
CA ASP A 34 -1.70 -3.52 10.14
C ASP A 34 -1.40 -4.26 11.45
N ALA A 35 -2.27 -4.12 12.44
CA ALA A 35 -2.15 -4.83 13.71
C ALA A 35 -2.52 -6.32 13.56
N ASP A 36 -3.37 -6.65 12.59
CA ASP A 36 -3.70 -8.02 12.23
C ASP A 36 -2.70 -8.53 11.18
N GLY A 37 -1.87 -9.51 11.59
CA GLY A 37 -0.80 -10.07 10.76
C GLY A 37 -1.28 -10.69 9.44
N GLY A 38 -2.56 -11.05 9.32
CA GLY A 38 -3.14 -11.56 8.08
C GLY A 38 -3.44 -10.49 7.03
N ARG A 39 -3.60 -9.23 7.44
CA ARG A 39 -4.08 -8.15 6.55
C ARG A 39 -3.04 -7.67 5.56
N VAL A 40 -1.78 -7.54 5.98
CA VAL A 40 -0.71 -7.08 5.08
C VAL A 40 -0.51 -8.07 3.91
N PRO A 41 -0.36 -9.39 4.13
CA PRO A 41 -0.28 -10.35 3.03
C PRO A 41 -1.50 -10.33 2.10
N GLN A 42 -2.72 -10.21 2.65
CA GLN A 42 -3.95 -10.11 1.84
C GLN A 42 -3.96 -8.85 0.97
N ALA A 43 -3.59 -7.70 1.54
CA ALA A 43 -3.49 -6.45 0.81
C ALA A 43 -2.44 -6.53 -0.30
N MET A 44 -1.26 -7.09 -0.02
CA MET A 44 -0.23 -7.31 -1.04
C MET A 44 -0.73 -8.20 -2.18
N GLY A 45 -1.48 -9.26 -1.87
CA GLY A 45 -2.11 -10.11 -2.89
C GLY A 45 -3.15 -9.36 -3.73
N ALA A 46 -3.99 -8.53 -3.11
CA ALA A 46 -4.98 -7.71 -3.80
C ALA A 46 -4.32 -6.66 -4.73
N ILE A 47 -3.25 -6.01 -4.27
CA ILE A 47 -2.45 -5.07 -5.07
C ILE A 47 -1.82 -5.79 -6.27
N ALA A 48 -1.18 -6.94 -6.04
CA ALA A 48 -0.56 -7.72 -7.12
C ALA A 48 -1.58 -8.13 -8.19
N ALA A 49 -2.75 -8.63 -7.78
CA ALA A 49 -3.82 -8.99 -8.71
C ALA A 49 -4.42 -7.78 -9.43
N SER A 50 -4.47 -6.61 -8.79
CA SER A 50 -4.89 -5.34 -9.41
C SER A 50 -3.92 -4.91 -10.51
N LEU A 51 -2.62 -4.97 -10.24
CA LEU A 51 -1.57 -4.62 -11.18
C LEU A 51 -1.46 -5.61 -12.35
N SER A 52 -1.74 -6.90 -12.14
CA SER A 52 -1.70 -7.90 -13.22
C SER A 52 -2.83 -7.75 -14.25
N ARG A 53 -3.83 -6.89 -13.99
CA ARG A 53 -4.95 -6.61 -14.90
C ARG A 53 -4.78 -5.28 -15.65
N GLN A 54 -3.71 -4.54 -15.38
CA GLN A 54 -3.37 -3.28 -16.06
C GLN A 54 -2.36 -3.58 -17.17
#